data_AF-A0A818PTQ4-F1
#
_entry.id   AF-A0A818PTQ4-F1
#
_cell.length_a   1.000
_cell.length_b   1.000
_cell.length_c   1.000
_cell.angle_alpha   90.00
_cell.angle_beta   90.00
_cell.angle_gamma   90.00
#
_symmetry.space_group_name_H-M   'P 1'
#
loop_
_entity.id
_entity.type
_entity.pdbx_description
1 polymer ?
#
loop_
_entity_poly.entity_id
_entity_poly.type
_entity_poly.pdbx_seq_one_letter_code
_entity_poly.pdbx_strand_id
1 'polypeptide(L)'
;MLEADEAYFKEHGQPLFSSHMLDFSEESKEHNIAACKKYLTRMAPMKIWLEMEIGITGGEEDGVDNTGVDNASLYTQPEDIWDIHRELSSIAPHFSIAAAFG
;
A
#
# COMPACT_ATOMS: atom_id res chain seq x y z
N MET A 1 -12.72 -3.47 9.06
CA MET A 1 -11.49 -4.20 9.42
C MET A 1 -10.71 -3.46 10.51
N LEU A 2 -10.21 -2.25 10.27
CA LEU A 2 -9.47 -1.48 11.30
C LEU A 2 -10.25 -1.16 12.59
N GLU A 3 -11.58 -1.06 12.54
CA GLU A 3 -12.39 -0.89 13.76
C GLU A 3 -12.25 -2.09 14.71
N ALA A 4 -12.11 -3.30 14.16
CA ALA A 4 -11.89 -4.50 14.96
C ALA A 4 -10.47 -4.52 15.55
N ASP A 5 -9.47 -4.09 14.78
CA ASP A 5 -8.11 -3.89 15.30
C ASP A 5 -8.09 -2.87 16.45
N GLU A 6 -8.80 -1.74 16.31
CA GLU A 6 -8.89 -0.70 17.34
C GLU A 6 -9.56 -1.22 18.62
N ALA A 7 -10.68 -1.95 18.48
CA ALA A 7 -11.37 -2.56 19.61
C ALA A 7 -10.46 -3.57 20.33
N TYR A 8 -9.78 -4.44 19.58
CA TYR A 8 -8.91 -5.45 20.15
C TYR A 8 -7.65 -4.85 20.78
N PHE A 9 -7.05 -3.84 20.16
CA PHE A 9 -5.90 -3.10 20.68
C PHE A 9 -6.22 -2.42 22.01
N LYS A 10 -7.43 -1.85 22.14
CA LYS A 10 -7.88 -1.22 23.40
C LYS A 10 -7.97 -2.21 24.56
N GLU A 11 -8.35 -3.45 24.28
CA GLU A 11 -8.52 -4.50 25.30
C GLU A 11 -7.23 -5.27 25.59
N HIS A 12 -6.38 -5.50 24.57
CA HIS A 12 -5.26 -6.44 24.65
C HIS A 12 -3.88 -5.79 24.49
N GLY A 13 -3.80 -4.51 24.12
CA GLY A 13 -2.54 -3.80 23.88
C GLY A 13 -1.78 -4.22 22.61
N GLN A 14 -2.42 -5.00 21.73
CA GLN A 14 -1.89 -5.44 20.44
C GLN A 14 -3.04 -5.51 19.41
N PRO A 15 -2.80 -5.25 18.11
CA PRO A 15 -3.84 -5.33 17.08
C PRO A 15 -4.25 -6.78 16.79
N LEU A 16 -5.35 -6.99 16.06
CA LEU A 16 -5.72 -8.34 15.60
C LEU A 16 -4.78 -8.82 14.50
N PHE A 17 -4.42 -7.91 13.60
CA PHE A 17 -3.55 -8.20 12.46
C PHE A 17 -2.23 -7.46 12.59
N SER A 18 -1.16 -8.11 12.11
CA SER A 18 0.18 -7.50 12.04
C SER A 18 0.26 -6.45 10.94
N SER A 19 -0.41 -6.70 9.82
CA SER A 19 -0.38 -5.86 8.62
C SER A 19 -1.71 -5.89 7.87
N HIS A 20 -1.91 -4.88 7.03
CA HIS A 20 -2.95 -4.83 6.00
C HIS A 20 -2.34 -4.39 4.68
N MET A 21 -2.85 -4.94 3.58
CA MET A 21 -2.48 -4.52 2.23
C MET A 21 -3.54 -3.57 1.67
N LEU A 22 -3.09 -2.49 1.04
CA LEU A 22 -3.90 -1.62 0.21
C LEU A 22 -3.36 -1.69 -1.22
N ASP A 23 -4.12 -2.36 -2.07
CA ASP A 23 -3.87 -2.34 -3.49
C ASP A 23 -4.77 -1.29 -4.14
N PHE A 24 -4.12 -0.22 -4.60
CA PHE A 24 -4.70 0.83 -5.43
C PHE A 24 -3.78 1.07 -6.64
N SER A 25 -3.16 0.01 -7.15
CA SER A 25 -2.26 0.01 -8.30
C SER A 25 -2.91 0.53 -9.58
N GLU A 26 -4.22 0.28 -9.75
CA GLU A 26 -5.03 0.75 -10.88
C GLU A 26 -5.35 2.26 -10.81
N GLU A 27 -5.25 2.87 -9.63
CA GLU A 27 -5.51 4.29 -9.41
C GLU A 27 -4.27 5.15 -9.72
N SER A 28 -4.42 6.47 -9.80
CA SER A 28 -3.25 7.34 -9.96
C SER A 28 -2.31 7.25 -8.75
N LYS A 29 -1.00 7.35 -8.99
CA LYS A 29 0.03 7.35 -7.93
C LYS A 29 -0.32 8.33 -6.80
N GLU A 30 -0.78 9.53 -7.14
CA GLU A 30 -1.14 10.55 -6.15
C GLU A 30 -2.34 10.13 -5.30
N HIS A 31 -3.35 9.48 -5.91
CA HIS A 31 -4.51 8.96 -5.18
C HIS A 31 -4.09 7.83 -4.24
N ASN A 32 -3.35 6.86 -4.76
CA ASN A 32 -2.84 5.72 -4.00
C ASN A 32 -2.04 6.18 -2.78
N ILE A 33 -1.03 7.05 -2.97
CA ILE A 33 -0.24 7.62 -1.87
C ILE A 33 -1.14 8.35 -0.87
N ALA A 34 -2.09 9.18 -1.33
CA ALA A 34 -2.98 9.91 -0.44
C ALA A 34 -3.87 8.98 0.41
N ALA A 35 -4.41 7.92 -0.18
CA ALA A 35 -5.20 6.91 0.51
C ALA A 35 -4.33 6.16 1.53
N CYS A 36 -3.16 5.69 1.13
CA CYS A 36 -2.19 5.01 1.98
C CYS A 36 -1.77 5.88 3.18
N LYS A 37 -1.51 7.18 2.99
CA LYS A 37 -1.22 8.11 4.08
C LYS A 37 -2.34 8.19 5.11
N LYS A 38 -3.60 8.26 4.64
CA LYS A 38 -4.77 8.31 5.52
C LYS A 38 -4.88 7.04 6.37
N TYR A 39 -4.70 5.87 5.75
CA TYR A 39 -4.77 4.60 6.46
C TYR A 39 -3.57 4.36 7.39
N LEU A 40 -2.35 4.65 6.93
CA LEU A 40 -1.15 4.55 7.75
C LEU A 40 -1.23 5.43 9.00
N THR A 41 -1.82 6.63 8.89
CA THR A 41 -2.06 7.51 10.05
C THR A 41 -2.97 6.85 11.09
N ARG A 42 -3.97 6.09 10.65
CA ARG A 42 -4.90 5.35 11.54
C ARG A 42 -4.25 4.08 12.11
N MET A 43 -3.39 3.41 11.34
CA MET A 43 -2.69 2.18 11.70
C MET A 43 -1.49 2.40 12.65
N ALA A 44 -0.79 3.53 12.50
CA ALA A 44 0.46 3.80 13.22
C ALA A 44 0.35 3.74 14.75
N PRO A 45 -0.69 4.27 15.42
CA PRO A 45 -0.85 4.15 16.88
C PRO A 45 -0.94 2.70 17.37
N MET A 46 -1.45 1.80 16.52
CA MET A 46 -1.57 0.37 16.81
C MET A 46 -0.34 -0.44 16.37
N LYS A 47 0.66 0.22 15.77
CA LYS A 47 1.87 -0.42 15.19
C LYS A 47 1.55 -1.47 14.13
N ILE A 48 0.43 -1.31 13.42
CA ILE A 48 0.07 -2.14 12.28
C ILE A 48 0.90 -1.70 11.08
N TRP A 49 1.44 -2.67 10.35
CA TRP A 49 2.22 -2.44 9.13
C TRP A 49 1.30 -2.22 7.93
N LEU A 50 1.62 -1.26 7.07
CA LEU A 50 0.92 -1.07 5.80
C LEU A 50 1.75 -1.67 4.66
N GLU A 51 1.18 -2.60 3.92
CA GLU A 51 1.69 -2.97 2.60
C GLU A 51 0.91 -2.19 1.54
N MET A 52 1.61 -1.52 0.62
CA MET A 52 0.96 -0.85 -0.52
C MET A 52 1.54 -1.34 -1.84
N GLU A 53 0.72 -1.36 -2.88
CA GLU A 53 1.12 -1.76 -4.23
C GLU A 53 1.19 -0.57 -5.18
N ILE A 54 2.14 -0.59 -6.11
CA ILE A 54 2.33 0.45 -7.14
C ILE A 54 2.76 -0.14 -8.48
N GLY A 55 2.19 0.40 -9.56
CA GLY A 55 2.37 -0.13 -10.91
C GLY A 55 1.43 -1.31 -11.16
N ILE A 56 1.29 -1.70 -12.43
CA ILE A 56 0.42 -2.81 -12.83
C ILE A 56 1.28 -4.02 -13.18
N THR A 57 0.87 -5.21 -12.76
CA THR A 57 1.56 -6.44 -13.16
C THR A 57 1.12 -6.86 -14.58
N GLY A 58 2.00 -7.53 -15.31
CA GLY A 58 1.68 -8.05 -16.64
C GLY A 58 0.83 -9.31 -16.55
N GLY A 59 -0.08 -9.51 -17.51
CA GLY A 59 -1.00 -10.66 -17.52
C GLY A 59 -2.40 -10.29 -17.04
N GLU A 60 -3.16 -11.26 -16.53
CA GLU A 60 -4.50 -11.02 -15.98
C GLU A 60 -4.42 -10.91 -14.45
N GLU A 61 -4.72 -9.74 -13.92
CA GLU A 61 -4.77 -9.42 -12.49
C GLU A 61 -6.17 -8.91 -12.15
N ASP A 62 -6.82 -9.47 -11.13
CA ASP A 62 -8.20 -9.14 -10.73
C ASP A 62 -9.27 -9.14 -11.85
N GLY A 63 -9.02 -9.92 -12.92
CA GLY A 63 -9.88 -10.00 -14.11
C GLY A 63 -9.65 -8.89 -15.15
N VAL A 64 -8.60 -8.10 -14.98
CA VAL A 64 -8.11 -7.08 -15.90
C VAL A 64 -6.90 -7.61 -16.66
N ASP A 65 -6.99 -7.65 -17.99
CA ASP A 65 -5.93 -8.13 -18.87
C ASP A 65 -4.97 -6.98 -19.26
N ASN A 66 -3.76 -7.03 -18.69
CA ASN A 66 -2.65 -6.11 -18.93
C ASN A 66 -1.68 -6.59 -20.03
N THR A 67 -2.05 -7.57 -20.87
CA THR A 67 -1.15 -8.04 -21.95
C THR A 67 -0.91 -7.01 -23.07
N GLY A 68 -1.78 -6.01 -23.21
CA GLY A 68 -1.74 -5.00 -24.25
C GLY A 68 -1.14 -3.64 -23.86
N VAL A 69 -0.79 -3.43 -22.59
CA VAL A 69 -0.19 -2.17 -22.12
C VAL A 69 1.27 -2.05 -22.54
N ASP A 70 1.75 -0.80 -22.62
CA ASP A 70 3.16 -0.52 -22.90
C ASP A 70 4.03 -1.23 -21.86
N ASN A 71 5.11 -1.86 -22.32
CA ASN A 71 6.02 -2.61 -21.47
C ASN A 71 6.59 -1.72 -20.35
N ALA A 72 6.81 -0.43 -20.64
CA ALA A 72 7.24 0.54 -19.64
C ALA A 72 6.24 0.72 -18.48
N SER A 73 4.95 0.48 -18.70
CA SER A 73 3.90 0.54 -17.68
C SER A 73 3.88 -0.68 -16.75
N LEU A 74 4.56 -1.77 -17.12
CA LEU A 74 4.70 -3.00 -16.30
C LEU A 74 5.81 -2.91 -15.26
N TYR A 75 6.56 -1.79 -15.23
CA TYR A 75 7.68 -1.57 -14.32
C TYR A 75 7.50 -0.27 -13.54
N THR A 76 7.48 -0.39 -12.22
CA THR A 76 7.55 0.76 -11.33
C THR A 76 8.89 1.49 -11.51
N GLN A 77 8.86 2.83 -11.55
CA GLN A 77 10.09 3.61 -11.63
C GLN A 77 10.69 3.86 -10.24
N PRO A 78 12.03 3.92 -10.09
CA PRO A 78 12.66 4.22 -8.80
C PRO A 78 12.17 5.53 -8.16
N GLU A 79 11.80 6.52 -8.97
CA GLU A 79 11.24 7.80 -8.52
C GLU A 79 9.88 7.62 -7.83
N ASP A 80 9.06 6.66 -8.28
CA ASP A 80 7.78 6.35 -7.64
C ASP A 80 8.01 5.73 -6.27
N ILE A 81 8.96 4.82 -6.15
CA ILE A 81 9.38 4.23 -4.87
C ILE A 81 9.87 5.33 -3.91
N TRP A 82 10.66 6.27 -4.42
CA TRP A 82 11.18 7.37 -3.63
C TRP A 82 10.07 8.31 -3.14
N ASP A 83 9.12 8.66 -4.01
CA ASP A 83 7.97 9.47 -3.63
C ASP A 83 7.13 8.78 -2.55
N ILE A 84 6.81 7.49 -2.72
CA ILE A 84 6.09 6.70 -1.72
C ILE A 84 6.84 6.69 -0.39
N HIS A 85 8.13 6.33 -0.42
CA HIS A 85 8.94 6.28 0.78
C HIS A 85 9.00 7.64 1.49
N ARG A 86 9.22 8.74 0.75
CA ARG A 86 9.24 10.10 1.30
C ARG A 86 7.94 10.44 2.00
N GLU A 87 6.81 10.14 1.37
CA GLU A 87 5.49 10.50 1.89
C GLU A 87 5.08 9.63 3.09
N LEU A 88 5.29 8.32 3.03
CA LEU A 88 4.86 7.39 4.09
C LEU A 88 5.79 7.40 5.31
N SER A 89 7.10 7.54 5.11
CA SER A 89 8.08 7.63 6.21
C SER A 89 7.88 8.86 7.09
N SER A 90 7.22 9.91 6.58
CA SER A 90 6.82 11.07 7.37
C SER A 90 5.74 10.77 8.42
N ILE A 91 5.04 9.65 8.29
CA ILE A 91 3.95 9.22 9.17
C ILE A 91 4.43 8.13 10.13
N ALA A 92 4.98 7.03 9.58
CA ALA A 92 5.46 5.90 10.35
C ALA A 92 6.49 5.08 9.56
N PRO A 93 7.40 4.35 10.25
CA PRO A 93 8.38 3.49 9.58
C PRO A 93 7.83 2.12 9.17
N HIS A 94 6.59 1.78 9.53
CA HIS A 94 6.00 0.44 9.37
C HIS A 94 5.24 0.33 8.05
N PHE A 95 5.96 0.32 6.93
CA PHE A 95 5.37 0.06 5.62
C PHE A 95 6.29 -0.75 4.69
N SER A 96 5.69 -1.50 3.78
CA SER A 96 6.32 -2.22 2.66
C SER A 96 5.71 -1.75 1.33
N ILE A 97 6.48 -1.85 0.25
CA ILE A 97 6.05 -1.47 -1.10
C ILE A 97 6.15 -2.72 -1.97
N ALA A 98 5.01 -3.20 -2.47
CA ALA A 98 4.93 -4.13 -3.58
C ALA A 98 5.06 -3.32 -4.88
N ALA A 99 6.09 -3.61 -5.67
CA ALA A 99 6.39 -2.88 -6.90
C ALA A 99 6.27 -3.85 -8.08
N ALA A 100 5.74 -3.36 -9.21
CA ALA A 100 5.74 -4.11 -10.45
C ALA A 100 7.15 -4.13 -11.07
N PHE A 101 7.66 -5.33 -11.39
CA PHE A 101 8.98 -5.51 -12.01
C PHE A 101 8.98 -6.57 -13.13
N GLY A 102 7.86 -6.69 -13.85
CA GLY A 102 7.60 -7.72 -14.88
C GLY A 102 7.16 -9.06 -14.29
#